data_AF-A0A931Q289-F1
#
_entry.id   AF-A0A931Q289-F1
#
_cell.length_a   1.000
_cell.length_b   1.000
_cell.length_c   1.000
_cell.angle_alpha   90.00
_cell.angle_beta   90.00
_cell.angle_gamma   90.00
#
_symmetry.space_group_name_H-M   'P 1'
#
loop_
_entity.id
_entity.type
_entity.pdbx_description
1 polymer ?
#
loop_
_entity_poly.entity_id
_entity_poly.type
_entity_poly.pdbx_seq_one_letter_code
_entity_poly.pdbx_strand_id
1 'polypeptide(L)'
;MPTLRDIKRRIKAVHSTSKITKAMKMVAASKFRKAQQRMFELRPYADRMSAVLSSLAGGAESEIHPLLAVRPRKNVDIIVLTSDRGLCGAFNSN
;
A
#
# COMPACT_ATOMS: atom_id res chain seq x y z
N MET A 1 14.30 44.86 -7.24
CA MET A 1 14.07 44.08 -8.48
C MET A 1 14.82 42.76 -8.38
N PRO A 2 14.26 41.63 -8.82
CA PRO A 2 14.99 40.37 -8.85
C PRO A 2 16.20 40.51 -9.79
N THR A 3 17.37 40.10 -9.31
CA THR A 3 18.60 40.22 -10.10
C THR A 3 18.72 39.04 -11.07
N LEU A 4 19.49 39.20 -12.16
CA LEU A 4 19.85 38.08 -13.04
C LEU A 4 20.48 36.91 -12.26
N ARG A 5 21.18 37.21 -11.16
CA ARG A 5 21.76 36.22 -10.25
C ARG A 5 20.67 35.40 -9.55
N ASP A 6 19.58 36.02 -9.11
CA ASP A 6 18.48 35.35 -8.43
C ASP A 6 17.73 34.40 -9.38
N ILE A 7 17.52 34.82 -10.63
CA ILE A 7 16.93 33.98 -11.68
C ILE A 7 17.83 32.77 -11.94
N LYS A 8 19.14 32.98 -12.14
CA LYS A 8 20.10 31.89 -12.38
C LYS A 8 20.17 30.92 -11.19
N ARG A 9 20.06 31.41 -9.95
CA ARG A 9 19.97 30.58 -8.74
C ARG A 9 18.70 29.73 -8.73
N ARG A 10 17.55 30.31 -9.06
CA ARG A 10 16.27 29.58 -9.11
C ARG A 10 16.26 28.49 -10.17
N ILE A 11 16.82 28.77 -11.36
CA ILE A 11 16.96 27.77 -12.44
C ILE A 11 17.77 26.57 -11.95
N LYS A 12 18.93 26.81 -11.31
CA LYS A 12 19.75 25.73 -10.75
C LYS A 12 19.01 24.93 -9.67
N ALA A 13 18.28 25.61 -8.78
CA ALA A 13 17.51 24.96 -7.73
C ALA A 13 16.41 24.04 -8.30
N VAL A 14 15.60 24.55 -9.24
CA VAL A 14 14.53 23.76 -9.89
C VAL A 14 15.11 22.58 -10.67
N HIS A 15 16.23 22.77 -11.37
CA HIS A 15 16.90 21.68 -12.09
C HIS A 15 17.41 20.59 -11.14
N SER A 16 17.94 20.98 -9.97
CA SER A 16 18.33 20.02 -8.92
C SER A 16 17.12 19.24 -8.40
N THR A 17 16.04 19.93 -8.02
CA THR A 17 14.80 19.30 -7.55
C THR A 17 14.23 18.34 -8.60
N SER A 18 14.24 18.71 -9.88
CA SER A 18 13.79 17.85 -10.98
C SER A 18 14.60 16.56 -11.12
N LYS A 19 15.92 16.61 -10.93
CA LYS A 19 16.76 15.40 -10.93
C LYS A 19 16.42 14.48 -9.75
N ILE A 20 16.24 15.05 -8.56
CA ILE A 20 15.89 14.30 -7.35
C ILE A 20 14.53 13.61 -7.52
N THR A 21 13.50 14.34 -7.95
CA THR A 21 12.16 13.76 -8.13
C THR A 21 12.11 12.72 -9.25
N LYS A 22 12.90 12.90 -10.32
CA LYS A 22 13.05 11.88 -11.37
C LYS A 22 13.68 10.59 -10.83
N ALA A 23 14.72 10.71 -10.01
CA ALA A 23 15.32 9.56 -9.34
C ALA A 23 14.34 8.88 -8.37
N MET A 24 13.63 9.65 -7.54
CA MET A 24 12.61 9.14 -6.63
C MET A 24 11.50 8.39 -7.37
N LYS A 25 11.03 8.90 -8.53
CA LYS A 25 10.05 8.23 -9.38
C LYS A 25 10.53 6.85 -9.83
N MET A 26 11.79 6.74 -10.27
CA MET A 26 12.37 5.47 -10.71
C MET A 26 12.52 4.48 -9.54
N VAL A 27 12.96 4.95 -8.37
CA VAL A 27 13.06 4.13 -7.15
C VAL A 27 11.68 3.62 -6.72
N ALA A 28 10.67 4.49 -6.72
CA ALA A 28 9.29 4.13 -6.38
C ALA A 28 8.74 3.09 -7.35
N ALA A 29 8.95 3.27 -8.67
CA ALA A 29 8.52 2.31 -9.68
C ALA A 29 9.18 0.93 -9.49
N SER A 30 10.48 0.89 -9.19
CA SER A 30 11.21 -0.35 -8.90
C SER A 30 10.66 -1.06 -7.66
N LYS A 31 10.41 -0.32 -6.56
CA LYS A 31 9.81 -0.87 -5.34
C LYS A 31 8.39 -1.40 -5.57
N PHE A 32 7.58 -0.66 -6.32
CA PHE A 32 6.22 -1.08 -6.67
C PHE A 32 6.23 -2.38 -7.47
N ARG A 33 7.09 -2.48 -8.49
CA ARG A 33 7.24 -3.70 -9.29
C ARG A 33 7.64 -4.90 -8.42
N LYS A 34 8.58 -4.72 -7.50
CA LYS A 34 8.99 -5.76 -6.54
C LYS A 34 7.85 -6.19 -5.62
N ALA A 35 7.03 -5.24 -5.14
CA ALA A 35 5.86 -5.54 -4.32
C ALA A 35 4.78 -6.31 -5.11
N GLN A 36 4.51 -5.90 -6.36
CA GLN A 36 3.59 -6.62 -7.25
C GLN A 36 4.05 -8.04 -7.51
N GLN A 37 5.35 -8.25 -7.77
CA GLN A 37 5.88 -9.59 -7.99
C GLN A 37 5.67 -10.50 -6.78
N ARG A 38 5.97 -10.01 -5.57
CA ARG A 38 5.69 -10.75 -4.31
C ARG A 38 4.20 -11.09 -4.15
N MET A 39 3.31 -10.17 -4.55
CA MET A 39 1.87 -10.42 -4.51
C MET A 39 1.48 -11.54 -5.48
N PHE A 40 2.05 -11.59 -6.69
CA PHE A 40 1.80 -12.67 -7.63
C PHE A 40 2.35 -14.01 -7.15
N GLU A 41 3.55 -14.02 -6.56
CA GLU A 41 4.15 -15.22 -5.97
C GLU A 41 3.33 -15.75 -4.78
N LEU A 42 2.70 -14.87 -3.99
CA LEU A 42 1.83 -15.24 -2.87
C LEU A 42 0.47 -15.81 -3.33
N ARG A 43 0.00 -15.43 -4.53
CA ARG A 43 -1.38 -15.71 -4.98
C ARG A 43 -1.76 -17.20 -4.94
N PRO A 44 -0.94 -18.16 -5.43
CA PRO A 44 -1.30 -19.57 -5.40
C PRO A 44 -1.51 -20.11 -3.97
N TYR A 45 -0.72 -19.62 -3.00
CA TYR A 45 -0.89 -19.97 -1.60
C TYR A 45 -2.21 -19.42 -1.04
N ALA A 46 -2.50 -18.15 -1.31
CA ALA A 46 -3.75 -17.52 -0.86
C ALA A 46 -4.99 -18.22 -1.42
N ASP A 47 -4.97 -18.56 -2.71
CA ASP A 47 -6.06 -19.28 -3.38
C ASP A 47 -6.26 -20.67 -2.75
N ARG A 48 -5.18 -21.41 -2.51
CA ARG A 48 -5.27 -22.74 -1.91
C ARG A 48 -5.71 -22.70 -0.45
N MET A 49 -5.19 -21.74 0.32
CA MET A 49 -5.61 -21.51 1.71
C MET A 49 -7.10 -21.18 1.78
N SER A 50 -7.58 -20.29 0.91
CA SER A 50 -9.01 -19.93 0.83
C SER A 50 -9.88 -21.14 0.51
N ALA A 51 -9.46 -21.99 -0.43
CA ALA A 51 -10.18 -23.22 -0.76
C ALA A 51 -10.26 -24.21 0.42
N VAL A 52 -9.15 -24.40 1.15
CA VAL A 52 -9.10 -25.27 2.34
C VAL A 52 -9.99 -24.72 3.46
N LEU A 53 -9.86 -23.43 3.78
CA LEU A 53 -10.68 -22.79 4.81
C LEU A 53 -12.17 -22.82 4.47
N SER A 54 -12.53 -22.63 3.20
CA SER A 54 -13.92 -22.70 2.74
C SER A 54 -14.49 -24.12 2.86
N SER A 55 -13.69 -25.13 2.51
CA SER A 55 -14.07 -26.54 2.67
C SER A 55 -14.29 -26.90 4.15
N LEU A 56 -13.36 -26.48 5.03
CA LEU A 56 -13.47 -26.70 6.48
C LEU A 56 -14.67 -25.97 7.08
N ALA A 57 -14.91 -24.71 6.69
CA ALA A 57 -16.05 -23.95 7.16
C ALA A 57 -17.39 -24.54 6.70
N GLY A 58 -17.45 -25.13 5.50
CA GLY A 58 -18.65 -25.81 5.00
C GLY A 58 -18.96 -27.13 5.72
N GLY A 59 -17.96 -27.80 6.30
CA GLY A 59 -18.13 -29.03 7.07
C GLY A 59 -18.27 -28.83 8.58
N ALA A 60 -18.02 -27.61 9.09
CA ALA A 60 -18.09 -27.31 10.51
C ALA A 60 -19.42 -26.63 10.87
N GLU A 61 -20.06 -27.06 11.97
CA GLU A 61 -21.15 -26.30 12.56
C GLU A 61 -20.62 -24.95 13.07
N SER A 62 -21.27 -23.85 12.67
CA SER A 62 -20.75 -22.49 12.88
C SER A 62 -20.58 -22.12 14.37
N GLU A 63 -21.23 -22.83 15.28
CA GLU A 63 -21.13 -22.59 16.74
C GLU A 63 -19.88 -23.22 17.39
N ILE A 64 -19.24 -24.21 16.74
CA ILE A 64 -18.10 -24.94 17.32
C ILE A 64 -16.84 -24.06 17.36
N HIS A 65 -16.65 -23.18 16.37
CA HIS A 65 -15.45 -22.36 16.26
C HIS A 65 -15.76 -20.86 16.46
N PRO A 66 -15.15 -20.16 17.43
CA PRO A 66 -15.42 -18.74 17.71
C PRO A 66 -15.29 -17.78 16.52
N LEU A 67 -14.43 -18.08 15.55
CA LEU A 67 -14.26 -17.28 14.32
C LEU A 67 -15.33 -17.54 13.24
N LEU A 68 -16.09 -18.64 13.35
CA LEU A 68 -17.20 -18.98 12.44
C LEU A 68 -18.57 -18.57 13.03
N ALA A 69 -18.63 -18.37 14.35
CA ALA A 69 -19.87 -18.04 15.05
C ALA A 69 -20.39 -16.64 14.67
N VAL A 70 -21.66 -16.58 14.23
CA VAL A 70 -22.35 -15.31 14.00
C VAL A 70 -22.85 -14.77 15.33
N ARG A 71 -22.38 -13.59 15.72
CA ARG A 71 -22.71 -12.95 17.00
C ARG A 71 -23.35 -11.58 16.77
N PRO A 72 -24.27 -11.13 17.66
CA PRO A 72 -24.77 -9.77 17.61
C PRO A 72 -23.61 -8.78 17.79
N ARG A 73 -23.50 -7.82 16.86
CA ARG A 73 -22.41 -6.83 16.86
C ARG A 73 -22.58 -5.89 18.06
N LYS A 74 -21.64 -5.95 19.01
CA LYS A 74 -21.55 -5.00 20.13
C LYS A 74 -20.53 -3.89 19.82
N ASN A 75 -19.36 -4.30 19.35
CA ASN A 75 -18.24 -3.42 18.97
C ASN A 75 -17.75 -3.80 17.56
N VAL A 76 -17.09 -2.86 16.87
CA VAL A 76 -16.47 -3.08 15.56
C VAL A 76 -15.04 -2.55 15.63
N ASP A 77 -14.08 -3.40 15.25
CA ASP A 77 -12.67 -3.01 15.13
C ASP A 77 -12.39 -2.52 13.71
N ILE A 78 -11.64 -1.42 13.60
CA ILE A 78 -11.22 -0.84 12.33
C ILE A 78 -9.69 -0.85 12.28
N ILE A 79 -9.14 -1.43 11.22
CA ILE A 79 -7.71 -1.40 10.94
C ILE A 79 -7.50 -0.52 9.72
N VAL A 80 -6.72 0.56 9.89
CA VAL A 80 -6.36 1.48 8.82
C VAL A 80 -4.91 1.24 8.43
N LEU A 81 -4.64 1.07 7.14
CA LEU A 81 -3.30 0.85 6.59
C LEU A 81 -2.89 2.06 5.74
N THR A 82 -1.81 2.73 6.12
CA THR A 82 -1.28 3.93 5.43
C THR A 82 0.18 3.76 5.05
N SER A 83 0.75 4.71 4.30
CA SER A 83 2.19 4.71 4.01
C SER A 83 3.01 5.34 5.13
N ASP A 84 4.18 4.79 5.42
CA ASP A 84 5.14 5.39 6.37
C ASP A 84 5.82 6.66 5.84
N ARG A 85 5.82 6.85 4.51
CA ARG A 85 6.49 7.96 3.82
C ARG A 85 5.48 8.98 3.29
N GLY A 86 5.91 10.26 3.29
CA GLY A 86 5.19 11.35 2.62
C GLY A 86 5.50 11.46 1.13
N LEU A 87 5.08 12.58 0.52
CA LEU A 87 5.17 12.83 -0.94
C LEU A 87 4.44 11.73 -1.76
N CYS A 88 3.36 11.19 -1.21
CA CYS A 88 2.56 10.12 -1.79
C CYS A 88 1.29 10.61 -2.53
N GLY A 89 1.23 11.91 -2.84
CA GLY A 89 0.04 12.51 -3.47
C GLY A 89 -1.16 12.45 -2.53
N ALA A 90 -2.33 12.05 -3.06
CA ALA A 90 -3.57 11.91 -2.30
C ALA A 90 -3.72 10.54 -1.60
N PHE A 91 -2.68 9.70 -1.56
CA PHE A 91 -2.79 8.30 -1.10
C PHE A 91 -3.25 8.16 0.36
N ASN A 92 -2.69 8.92 1.30
CA ASN A 92 -3.07 8.83 2.72
C ASN A 92 -4.30 9.71 3.08
N SER A 93 -4.71 10.59 2.18
CA SER A 93 -5.83 11.53 2.42
C SER A 93 -7.17 11.01 1.93
N ASN A 94 -7.15 10.00 1.04
CA ASN A 94 -8.32 9.26 0.56
C ASN A 94 -8.48 7.97 1.38
#